data_AF-A0A850JIT5-F1
#
_entry.id   AF-A0A850JIT5-F1
#
_cell.length_a   1.000
_cell.length_b   1.000
_cell.length_c   1.000
_cell.angle_alpha   90.00
_cell.angle_beta   90.00
_cell.angle_gamma   90.00
#
_symmetry.space_group_name_H-M   'P 1'
#
loop_
_entity.id
_entity.type
_entity.pdbx_description
1 polymer ?
#
loop_
_entity_poly.entity_id
_entity_poly.type
_entity_poly.pdbx_seq_one_letter_code
_entity_poly.pdbx_strand_id
1 'polypeptide(L)'
;MTATTLQTDDRPLTFPPGFVWGAATAAYQIEGAARDDGRGPSIWDTFSRVPGKVAGGHTGDVACDHYHRSGDDIRLMADLGLSVYRFSVAWPRVQPDGSGPVNPRGIGFYDRLVDELLEAGITPYATLYHWDLPQALEDLGGWTSRDTALRFADYAGLVHARLADRVDTWTTINEPWVAAYLGYGAGVHAPGRTSAADAFRAAHHLLLAHGLAARRLRDGGARQISLTLNLAPIVAGGTSEPDAAAADLIDAMLNRQFLDPVLRGEYAGPVLAVASRHGGLDHVHGDDLAVIAEPIDSLGINYYNPTYVAAAPGTPANPAYPGSEGIAFPPAVPPLTAMGWPIVPDGLGDLLIRLSRDYPGVPLVVTENGAAFHDVPDADGRVRDDARIQYLDGHLRAAHAALTAGADLRGYLVWSLLDNFEWAEGYGKRFGIVYIDYTDQRRLPKDSAHWFRDVVARNGLGGEPA
;
A
#
# COMPACT_ATOMS: atom_id res chain seq x y z
N MET A 1 19.16 33.64 2.06
CA MET A 1 18.00 33.31 1.20
C MET A 1 16.85 33.04 2.13
N THR A 2 15.83 33.87 2.06
CA THR A 2 14.65 33.91 2.92
C THR A 2 13.87 32.60 2.79
N ALA A 3 13.57 31.98 3.93
CA ALA A 3 12.66 30.85 4.01
C ALA A 3 11.30 31.29 3.43
N THR A 4 10.91 30.69 2.31
CA THR A 4 9.55 30.84 1.79
C THR A 4 8.67 29.98 2.69
N THR A 5 8.06 30.61 3.70
CA THR A 5 6.90 30.05 4.40
C THR A 5 5.86 29.76 3.33
N LEU A 6 5.51 28.48 3.13
CA LEU A 6 4.37 28.10 2.32
C LEU A 6 3.14 28.72 2.99
N GLN A 7 2.66 29.83 2.44
CA GLN A 7 1.45 30.47 2.92
C GLN A 7 0.29 29.55 2.54
N THR A 8 -0.29 28.88 3.54
CA THR A 8 -1.48 28.04 3.34
C THR A 8 -2.61 28.93 2.83
N ASP A 9 -3.18 28.56 1.69
CA ASP A 9 -4.38 29.21 1.18
C ASP A 9 -5.57 28.82 2.06
N ASP A 10 -5.93 29.66 3.01
CA ASP A 10 -6.98 29.38 4.01
C ASP A 10 -8.41 29.37 3.43
N ARG A 11 -8.56 29.43 2.11
CA ARG A 11 -9.87 29.27 1.46
C ARG A 11 -10.48 27.91 1.82
N PRO A 12 -11.74 27.86 2.29
CA PRO A 12 -12.44 26.61 2.56
C PRO A 12 -12.55 25.76 1.29
N LEU A 13 -12.23 24.48 1.40
CA LEU A 13 -12.41 23.46 0.37
C LEU A 13 -13.37 22.41 0.89
N THR A 14 -14.31 21.98 0.04
CA THR A 14 -15.26 20.91 0.38
C THR A 14 -15.14 19.80 -0.66
N PHE A 15 -15.00 18.57 -0.19
CA PHE A 15 -14.99 17.37 -1.03
C PHE A 15 -16.42 16.99 -1.45
N PRO A 16 -16.60 16.20 -2.52
CA PRO A 16 -17.92 15.76 -2.95
C PRO A 16 -18.73 15.09 -1.82
N PRO A 17 -20.07 15.20 -1.82
CA PRO A 17 -20.90 14.41 -0.92
C PRO A 17 -20.63 12.91 -1.09
N GLY A 18 -20.50 12.18 0.02
CA GLY A 18 -20.19 10.75 0.02
C GLY A 18 -18.71 10.43 -0.24
N PHE A 19 -17.81 11.42 -0.20
CA PHE A 19 -16.37 11.18 -0.24
C PHE A 19 -15.95 10.34 0.98
N VAL A 20 -15.18 9.28 0.71
CA VAL A 20 -14.76 8.31 1.72
C VAL A 20 -13.54 8.84 2.46
N TRP A 21 -13.61 8.83 3.80
CA TRP A 21 -12.51 9.21 4.68
C TRP A 21 -12.17 8.07 5.63
N GLY A 22 -10.89 7.73 5.72
CA GLY A 22 -10.49 6.66 6.62
C GLY A 22 -9.00 6.62 6.89
N ALA A 23 -8.58 5.52 7.51
CA ALA A 23 -7.18 5.21 7.75
C ALA A 23 -6.88 3.77 7.35
N ALA A 24 -5.61 3.50 7.06
CA ALA A 24 -5.13 2.20 6.62
C ALA A 24 -4.04 1.63 7.54
N THR A 25 -3.96 0.30 7.59
CA THR A 25 -2.91 -0.48 8.27
C THR A 25 -2.72 -1.85 7.58
N ALA A 26 -1.66 -2.57 7.93
CA ALA A 26 -1.40 -3.94 7.49
C ALA A 26 -1.16 -4.89 8.67
N ALA A 27 -1.60 -6.14 8.52
CA ALA A 27 -1.60 -7.17 9.55
C ALA A 27 -0.24 -7.34 10.23
N TYR A 28 0.81 -7.68 9.47
CA TYR A 28 2.14 -7.90 10.04
C TYR A 28 2.72 -6.65 10.71
N GLN A 29 2.28 -5.46 10.29
CA GLN A 29 2.81 -4.21 10.80
C GLN A 29 2.22 -3.82 12.17
N ILE A 30 0.99 -4.24 12.49
CA ILE A 30 0.28 -3.82 13.70
C ILE A 30 -0.14 -4.96 14.64
N GLU A 31 -0.41 -6.16 14.13
CA GLU A 31 -1.14 -7.18 14.89
C GLU A 31 -0.33 -7.73 16.06
N GLY A 32 0.94 -8.07 15.83
CA GLY A 32 1.70 -8.88 16.79
C GLY A 32 1.14 -10.29 16.87
N ALA A 33 1.15 -10.87 18.09
CA ALA A 33 0.57 -12.19 18.36
C ALA A 33 1.02 -13.25 17.33
N ALA A 34 2.31 -13.20 16.96
CA ALA A 34 2.83 -13.91 15.79
C ALA A 34 2.76 -15.44 15.89
N ARG A 35 2.54 -15.97 17.10
CA ARG A 35 2.44 -17.42 17.39
C ARG A 35 1.12 -17.84 18.02
N ASP A 36 0.18 -16.90 18.17
CA ASP A 36 -1.08 -17.16 18.86
C ASP A 36 -2.08 -17.83 17.93
N ASP A 37 -3.00 -18.58 18.54
CA ASP A 37 -4.16 -19.17 17.87
C ASP A 37 -3.84 -20.00 16.60
N GLY A 38 -2.66 -20.60 16.57
CA GLY A 38 -2.22 -21.49 15.49
C GLY A 38 -1.76 -20.77 14.22
N ARG A 39 -1.44 -19.47 14.29
CA ARG A 39 -0.79 -18.73 13.18
C ARG A 39 0.52 -19.41 12.76
N GLY A 40 0.71 -19.63 11.47
CA GLY A 40 1.98 -20.06 10.88
C GLY A 40 2.96 -18.90 10.67
N PRO A 41 4.26 -19.16 10.44
CA PRO A 41 5.20 -18.11 10.06
C PRO A 41 4.92 -17.59 8.64
N SER A 42 4.99 -16.28 8.45
CA SER A 42 5.07 -15.63 7.14
C SER A 42 6.53 -15.47 6.69
N ILE A 43 6.71 -15.07 5.43
CA ILE A 43 8.01 -14.65 4.91
C ILE A 43 8.62 -13.48 5.71
N TRP A 44 7.80 -12.60 6.29
CA TRP A 44 8.29 -11.49 7.13
C TRP A 44 8.71 -11.94 8.53
N ASP A 45 8.09 -12.99 9.09
CA ASP A 45 8.57 -13.61 10.34
C ASP A 45 9.98 -14.17 10.15
N THR A 46 10.22 -14.83 9.02
CA THR A 46 11.54 -15.36 8.65
C THR A 46 12.53 -14.24 8.37
N PHE A 47 12.17 -13.30 7.50
CA PHE A 47 13.05 -12.23 7.03
C PHE A 47 13.49 -11.30 8.17
N SER A 48 12.57 -10.89 9.04
CA SER A 48 12.89 -9.96 10.15
C SER A 48 13.85 -10.55 11.19
N ARG A 49 13.93 -11.88 11.27
CA ARG A 49 14.86 -12.59 12.15
C ARG A 49 16.25 -12.79 11.57
N VAL A 50 16.45 -12.52 10.28
CA VAL A 50 17.76 -12.57 9.66
C VAL A 50 18.57 -11.36 10.12
N PRO A 51 19.74 -11.54 10.77
CA PRO A 51 20.55 -10.44 11.24
C PRO A 51 20.88 -9.44 10.11
N GLY A 52 20.62 -8.16 10.34
CA GLY A 52 20.91 -7.07 9.41
C GLY A 52 19.87 -6.85 8.30
N LYS A 53 18.80 -7.65 8.22
CA LYS A 53 17.72 -7.42 7.25
C LYS A 53 16.70 -6.37 7.68
N VAL A 54 16.55 -6.13 8.98
CA VAL A 54 15.69 -5.09 9.54
C VAL A 54 16.48 -4.21 10.49
N ALA A 55 16.29 -2.90 10.40
CA ALA A 55 16.94 -1.92 11.25
C ALA A 55 16.65 -2.20 12.74
N GLY A 56 17.71 -2.18 13.55
CA GLY A 56 17.63 -2.50 14.97
C GLY A 56 17.35 -3.98 15.29
N GLY A 57 17.27 -4.87 14.30
CA GLY A 57 16.87 -6.27 14.50
C GLY A 57 15.43 -6.42 14.97
N HIS A 58 14.57 -5.43 14.69
CA HIS A 58 13.16 -5.45 15.06
C HIS A 58 12.38 -6.53 14.30
N THR A 59 11.27 -6.98 14.88
CA THR A 59 10.39 -8.02 14.32
C THR A 59 8.93 -7.65 14.54
N GLY A 60 8.01 -8.15 13.71
CA GLY A 60 6.56 -8.00 13.89
C GLY A 60 5.94 -8.86 15.00
N ASP A 61 6.74 -9.46 15.89
CA ASP A 61 6.27 -10.39 16.92
C ASP A 61 5.21 -9.80 17.85
N VAL A 62 5.40 -8.53 18.22
CA VAL A 62 4.51 -7.77 19.10
C VAL A 62 3.88 -6.59 18.35
N ALA A 63 4.68 -5.83 17.59
CA ALA A 63 4.19 -4.66 16.85
C ALA A 63 3.38 -3.70 17.76
N CYS A 64 2.14 -3.40 17.39
CA CYS A 64 1.22 -2.56 18.16
C CYS A 64 0.31 -3.38 19.07
N ASP A 65 0.51 -4.71 19.13
CA ASP A 65 -0.32 -5.65 19.88
C ASP A 65 -1.81 -5.52 19.53
N HIS A 66 -2.11 -5.11 18.28
CA HIS A 66 -3.47 -4.84 17.81
C HIS A 66 -4.35 -6.10 17.87
N TYR A 67 -3.77 -7.30 17.74
CA TYR A 67 -4.50 -8.55 17.86
C TYR A 67 -5.24 -8.68 19.21
N HIS A 68 -4.64 -8.17 20.29
CA HIS A 68 -5.22 -8.17 21.63
C HIS A 68 -5.93 -6.87 22.00
N ARG A 69 -5.72 -5.80 21.22
CA ARG A 69 -6.11 -4.42 21.56
C ARG A 69 -6.98 -3.75 20.52
N SER A 70 -7.52 -4.51 19.57
CA SER A 70 -8.40 -4.00 18.51
C SER A 70 -9.53 -3.13 19.05
N GLY A 71 -10.17 -3.52 20.16
CA GLY A 71 -11.24 -2.73 20.77
C GLY A 71 -10.82 -1.35 21.28
N ASP A 72 -9.55 -1.15 21.69
CA ASP A 72 -9.03 0.18 22.02
C ASP A 72 -8.78 1.00 20.76
N ASP A 73 -8.22 0.36 19.72
CA ASP A 73 -7.91 1.02 18.45
C ASP A 73 -9.19 1.41 17.70
N ILE A 74 -10.25 0.59 17.74
CA ILE A 74 -11.57 0.88 17.15
C ILE A 74 -12.25 2.04 17.86
N ARG A 75 -12.18 2.09 19.20
CA ARG A 75 -12.70 3.21 19.98
C ARG A 75 -12.02 4.52 19.57
N LEU A 76 -10.70 4.47 19.39
CA LEU A 76 -9.93 5.61 18.90
C LEU A 76 -10.38 6.03 17.48
N MET A 77 -10.60 5.07 16.57
CA MET A 77 -11.11 5.39 15.23
C MET A 77 -12.49 6.08 15.30
N ALA A 78 -13.37 5.63 16.17
CA ALA A 78 -14.69 6.23 16.39
C ALA A 78 -14.57 7.66 16.98
N ASP A 79 -13.68 7.87 17.96
CA ASP A 79 -13.40 9.19 18.55
C ASP A 79 -12.82 10.18 17.52
N LEU A 80 -12.10 9.67 16.51
CA LEU A 80 -11.59 10.43 15.38
C LEU A 80 -12.60 10.60 14.23
N GLY A 81 -13.80 10.01 14.33
CA GLY A 81 -14.85 10.14 13.33
C GLY A 81 -14.51 9.49 11.98
N LEU A 82 -13.60 8.51 11.94
CA LEU A 82 -13.25 7.80 10.71
C LEU A 82 -14.43 6.95 10.24
N SER A 83 -14.80 7.03 8.96
CA SER A 83 -15.92 6.26 8.40
C SER A 83 -15.49 4.93 7.77
N VAL A 84 -14.22 4.81 7.40
CA VAL A 84 -13.63 3.59 6.82
C VAL A 84 -12.35 3.22 7.55
N TYR A 85 -12.19 1.91 7.79
CA TYR A 85 -10.91 1.34 8.21
C TYR A 85 -10.48 0.27 7.21
N ARG A 86 -9.33 0.51 6.57
CA ARG A 86 -8.68 -0.45 5.71
C ARG A 86 -7.65 -1.25 6.50
N PHE A 87 -7.84 -2.56 6.54
CA PHE A 87 -6.91 -3.51 7.17
C PHE A 87 -6.59 -4.65 6.21
N SER A 88 -5.54 -5.41 6.49
CA SER A 88 -5.27 -6.66 5.76
C SER A 88 -5.57 -7.88 6.60
N VAL A 89 -5.94 -8.97 5.94
CA VAL A 89 -6.14 -10.28 6.57
C VAL A 89 -4.84 -11.07 6.42
N ALA A 90 -4.29 -11.57 7.54
CA ALA A 90 -3.08 -12.36 7.52
C ALA A 90 -3.37 -13.77 7.00
N TRP A 91 -2.93 -14.04 5.76
CA TRP A 91 -2.97 -15.38 5.17
C TRP A 91 -2.43 -16.47 6.13
N PRO A 92 -1.28 -16.32 6.82
CA PRO A 92 -0.76 -17.34 7.73
C PRO A 92 -1.59 -17.53 9.00
N ARG A 93 -2.57 -16.67 9.31
CA ARG A 93 -3.56 -16.95 10.35
C ARG A 93 -4.67 -17.83 9.83
N VAL A 94 -5.13 -17.59 8.61
CA VAL A 94 -6.27 -18.28 7.98
C VAL A 94 -5.87 -19.66 7.47
N GLN A 95 -4.71 -19.76 6.82
CA GLN A 95 -4.09 -21.02 6.38
C GLN A 95 -2.62 -21.00 6.79
N PRO A 96 -2.26 -21.58 7.95
CA PRO A 96 -0.90 -21.53 8.50
C PRO A 96 0.20 -22.03 7.55
N ASP A 97 -0.08 -23.09 6.80
CA ASP A 97 0.83 -23.65 5.78
C ASP A 97 0.52 -23.12 4.36
N GLY A 98 -0.33 -22.10 4.25
CA GLY A 98 -0.76 -21.46 2.99
C GLY A 98 -1.70 -22.28 2.11
N SER A 99 -2.22 -23.39 2.60
CA SER A 99 -3.29 -24.15 1.93
C SER A 99 -4.08 -25.02 2.91
N GLY A 100 -5.12 -25.67 2.42
CA GLY A 100 -5.97 -26.55 3.23
C GLY A 100 -7.13 -25.82 3.90
N PRO A 101 -7.74 -26.39 4.95
CA PRO A 101 -8.89 -25.80 5.61
C PRO A 101 -8.53 -24.52 6.36
N VAL A 102 -9.54 -23.68 6.61
CA VAL A 102 -9.42 -22.49 7.46
C VAL A 102 -9.06 -22.89 8.89
N ASN A 103 -8.11 -22.19 9.49
CA ASN A 103 -7.90 -22.15 10.93
C ASN A 103 -9.02 -21.29 11.58
N PRO A 104 -9.97 -21.90 12.33
CA PRO A 104 -11.14 -21.17 12.83
C PRO A 104 -10.80 -20.05 13.81
N ARG A 105 -9.71 -20.19 14.59
CA ARG A 105 -9.30 -19.16 15.54
C ARG A 105 -8.65 -17.97 14.84
N GLY A 106 -7.81 -18.26 13.85
CA GLY A 106 -7.16 -17.24 13.03
C GLY A 106 -8.16 -16.36 12.29
N ILE A 107 -9.12 -16.95 11.57
CA ILE A 107 -10.18 -16.15 10.92
C ILE A 107 -11.14 -15.51 11.95
N GLY A 108 -11.29 -16.12 13.12
CA GLY A 108 -12.16 -15.64 14.20
C GLY A 108 -11.73 -14.28 14.77
N PHE A 109 -10.45 -13.89 14.65
CA PHE A 109 -10.03 -12.52 14.97
C PHE A 109 -10.66 -11.50 14.02
N TYR A 110 -10.54 -11.71 12.70
CA TYR A 110 -11.11 -10.80 11.69
C TYR A 110 -12.63 -10.77 11.72
N ASP A 111 -13.26 -11.89 12.04
CA ASP A 111 -14.71 -11.95 12.24
C ASP A 111 -15.18 -11.01 13.35
N ARG A 112 -14.52 -11.04 14.52
CA ARG A 112 -14.81 -10.11 15.63
C ARG A 112 -14.43 -8.68 15.29
N LEU A 113 -13.29 -8.47 14.64
CA LEU A 113 -12.86 -7.14 14.20
C LEU A 113 -13.91 -6.48 13.31
N VAL A 114 -14.46 -7.22 12.34
CA VAL A 114 -15.53 -6.73 11.45
C VAL A 114 -16.80 -6.39 12.23
N ASP A 115 -17.22 -7.23 13.18
CA ASP A 115 -18.38 -6.92 14.03
C ASP A 115 -18.16 -5.64 14.85
N GLU A 116 -17.02 -5.54 15.54
CA GLU A 116 -16.68 -4.39 16.39
C GLU A 116 -16.57 -3.08 15.58
N LEU A 117 -16.03 -3.14 14.35
CA LEU A 117 -15.99 -1.99 13.45
C LEU A 117 -17.40 -1.52 13.06
N LEU A 118 -18.27 -2.44 12.66
CA LEU A 118 -19.63 -2.10 12.25
C LEU A 118 -20.48 -1.60 13.42
N GLU A 119 -20.31 -2.16 14.62
CA GLU A 119 -20.93 -1.66 15.85
C GLU A 119 -20.49 -0.23 16.17
N ALA A 120 -19.25 0.13 15.84
CA ALA A 120 -18.72 1.48 15.96
C ALA A 120 -19.08 2.41 14.77
N GLY A 121 -19.84 1.92 13.77
CA GLY A 121 -20.22 2.69 12.60
C GLY A 121 -19.10 2.88 11.57
N ILE A 122 -18.06 2.05 11.63
CA ILE A 122 -16.88 2.09 10.75
C ILE A 122 -17.02 1.00 9.69
N THR A 123 -16.92 1.38 8.42
CA THR A 123 -17.03 0.43 7.29
C THR A 123 -15.70 -0.30 7.08
N PRO A 124 -15.67 -1.65 7.11
CA PRO A 124 -14.45 -2.43 6.91
C PRO A 124 -14.08 -2.52 5.43
N TYR A 125 -12.83 -2.17 5.09
CA TYR A 125 -12.22 -2.41 3.79
C TYR A 125 -11.13 -3.48 3.95
N ALA A 126 -11.36 -4.68 3.42
CA ALA A 126 -10.47 -5.81 3.64
C ALA A 126 -9.46 -5.98 2.50
N THR A 127 -8.16 -5.98 2.82
CA THR A 127 -7.07 -6.32 1.90
C THR A 127 -6.65 -7.77 2.10
N LEU A 128 -6.70 -8.58 1.04
CA LEU A 128 -6.45 -10.03 1.15
C LEU A 128 -4.96 -10.37 1.21
N TYR A 129 -4.12 -9.65 0.47
CA TYR A 129 -2.67 -9.82 0.53
C TYR A 129 -1.94 -8.49 0.78
N HIS A 130 -1.27 -8.41 1.93
CA HIS A 130 -0.36 -7.32 2.27
C HIS A 130 1.00 -7.91 2.75
N TRP A 131 1.60 -8.68 1.84
CA TRP A 131 3.00 -9.14 1.85
C TRP A 131 3.38 -10.24 2.83
N ASP A 132 2.48 -10.71 3.66
CA ASP A 132 2.71 -11.74 4.66
C ASP A 132 2.45 -13.16 4.14
N LEU A 133 3.01 -13.51 2.97
CA LEU A 133 2.92 -14.86 2.39
C LEU A 133 3.33 -15.92 3.43
N PRO A 134 2.55 -17.01 3.65
CA PRO A 134 2.98 -18.11 4.51
C PRO A 134 4.33 -18.67 4.07
N GLN A 135 5.27 -18.83 5.00
CA GLN A 135 6.65 -19.27 4.70
C GLN A 135 6.66 -20.63 3.99
N ALA A 136 5.74 -21.53 4.34
CA ALA A 136 5.58 -22.83 3.68
C ALA A 136 5.35 -22.73 2.16
N LEU A 137 4.75 -21.63 1.67
CA LEU A 137 4.61 -21.38 0.24
C LEU A 137 5.90 -20.84 -0.39
N GLU A 138 6.65 -19.98 0.31
CA GLU A 138 7.97 -19.53 -0.17
C GLU A 138 8.96 -20.70 -0.25
N ASP A 139 8.91 -21.65 0.68
CA ASP A 139 9.72 -22.87 0.65
C ASP A 139 9.42 -23.74 -0.59
N LEU A 140 8.23 -23.57 -1.19
CA LEU A 140 7.79 -24.18 -2.46
C LEU A 140 7.96 -23.25 -3.68
N GLY A 141 8.70 -22.15 -3.52
CA GLY A 141 9.04 -21.19 -4.58
C GLY A 141 8.28 -19.86 -4.50
N GLY A 142 7.31 -19.72 -3.61
CA GLY A 142 6.57 -18.48 -3.35
C GLY A 142 5.96 -17.90 -4.61
N TRP A 143 6.04 -16.59 -4.80
CA TRP A 143 5.45 -15.93 -5.98
C TRP A 143 6.14 -16.29 -7.30
N THR A 144 7.31 -16.93 -7.29
CA THR A 144 7.89 -17.48 -8.53
C THR A 144 7.19 -18.76 -8.98
N SER A 145 6.45 -19.42 -8.08
CA SER A 145 5.61 -20.56 -8.39
C SER A 145 4.21 -20.12 -8.78
N ARG A 146 3.74 -20.57 -9.95
CA ARG A 146 2.37 -20.32 -10.44
C ARG A 146 1.31 -20.85 -9.47
N ASP A 147 1.61 -21.95 -8.79
CA ASP A 147 0.70 -22.60 -7.84
C ASP A 147 0.31 -21.66 -6.68
N THR A 148 1.20 -20.73 -6.30
CA THR A 148 0.90 -19.71 -5.28
C THR A 148 -0.28 -18.81 -5.69
N ALA A 149 -0.43 -18.50 -6.98
CA ALA A 149 -1.56 -17.72 -7.47
C ALA A 149 -2.91 -18.47 -7.32
N LEU A 150 -2.89 -19.78 -7.54
CA LEU A 150 -4.06 -20.65 -7.34
C LEU A 150 -4.43 -20.74 -5.86
N ARG A 151 -3.43 -20.96 -4.99
CA ARG A 151 -3.63 -21.02 -3.53
C ARG A 151 -4.14 -19.70 -2.97
N PHE A 152 -3.69 -18.58 -3.51
CA PHE A 152 -4.19 -17.27 -3.13
C PHE A 152 -5.68 -17.12 -3.46
N ALA A 153 -6.14 -17.60 -4.61
CA ALA A 153 -7.55 -17.58 -4.96
C ALA A 153 -8.40 -18.45 -4.02
N ASP A 154 -7.92 -19.64 -3.64
CA ASP A 154 -8.58 -20.50 -2.65
C ASP A 154 -8.69 -19.80 -1.28
N TYR A 155 -7.58 -19.23 -0.80
CA TYR A 155 -7.53 -18.43 0.42
C TYR A 155 -8.52 -17.25 0.37
N ALA A 156 -8.52 -16.47 -0.71
CA ALA A 156 -9.43 -15.34 -0.90
C ALA A 156 -10.89 -15.77 -0.81
N GLY A 157 -11.24 -16.90 -1.45
CA GLY A 157 -12.58 -17.48 -1.39
C GLY A 157 -12.99 -17.89 0.03
N LEU A 158 -12.05 -18.43 0.82
CA LEU A 158 -12.29 -18.83 2.22
C LEU A 158 -12.53 -17.61 3.14
N VAL A 159 -11.73 -16.55 3.00
CA VAL A 159 -11.92 -15.30 3.75
C VAL A 159 -13.25 -14.66 3.38
N HIS A 160 -13.55 -14.56 2.08
CA HIS A 160 -14.81 -14.01 1.59
C HIS A 160 -16.01 -14.79 2.12
N ALA A 161 -15.99 -16.12 2.04
CA ALA A 161 -17.08 -16.96 2.56
C ALA A 161 -17.39 -16.70 4.05
N ARG A 162 -16.42 -16.19 4.83
CA ARG A 162 -16.61 -15.91 6.25
C ARG A 162 -17.12 -14.50 6.58
N LEU A 163 -16.75 -13.50 5.77
CA LEU A 163 -16.95 -12.07 6.10
C LEU A 163 -17.81 -11.32 5.08
N ALA A 164 -18.17 -11.92 3.94
CA ALA A 164 -18.87 -11.23 2.85
C ALA A 164 -20.30 -10.82 3.14
N ASP A 165 -20.88 -11.26 4.26
CA ASP A 165 -22.16 -10.77 4.76
C ASP A 165 -22.06 -9.34 5.33
N ARG A 166 -20.84 -8.89 5.67
CA ARG A 166 -20.55 -7.63 6.38
C ARG A 166 -19.49 -6.76 5.71
N VAL A 167 -18.61 -7.35 4.89
CA VAL A 167 -17.57 -6.65 4.14
C VAL A 167 -17.95 -6.55 2.68
N ASP A 168 -18.11 -5.31 2.19
CA ASP A 168 -18.48 -5.04 0.80
C ASP A 168 -17.26 -4.83 -0.11
N THR A 169 -16.23 -4.14 0.37
CA THR A 169 -15.05 -3.72 -0.42
C THR A 169 -13.85 -4.63 -0.15
N TRP A 170 -13.42 -5.33 -1.21
CA TRP A 170 -12.35 -6.31 -1.17
C TRP A 170 -11.16 -5.87 -2.02
N THR A 171 -10.06 -5.47 -1.39
CA THR A 171 -8.79 -5.26 -2.08
C THR A 171 -8.06 -6.59 -2.18
N THR A 172 -7.78 -7.05 -3.38
CA THR A 172 -7.06 -8.31 -3.63
C THR A 172 -5.61 -8.24 -3.15
N ILE A 173 -4.78 -7.44 -3.80
CA ILE A 173 -3.34 -7.31 -3.51
C ILE A 173 -2.98 -5.85 -3.25
N ASN A 174 -2.16 -5.63 -2.24
CA ASN A 174 -1.46 -4.36 -2.01
C ASN A 174 -0.09 -4.36 -2.70
N GLU A 175 0.15 -3.35 -3.54
CA GLU A 175 1.48 -2.99 -4.08
C GLU A 175 2.27 -4.19 -4.64
N PRO A 176 1.77 -4.83 -5.71
CA PRO A 176 2.45 -5.97 -6.32
C PRO A 176 3.85 -5.62 -6.84
N TRP A 177 4.13 -4.36 -7.20
CA TRP A 177 5.47 -3.90 -7.54
C TRP A 177 6.43 -4.05 -6.35
N VAL A 178 6.03 -3.62 -5.15
CA VAL A 178 6.87 -3.73 -3.95
C VAL A 178 7.14 -5.20 -3.61
N ALA A 179 6.10 -6.03 -3.55
CA ALA A 179 6.24 -7.45 -3.25
C ALA A 179 7.17 -8.16 -4.24
N ALA A 180 7.06 -7.86 -5.55
CA ALA A 180 7.88 -8.48 -6.58
C ALA A 180 9.31 -7.92 -6.62
N TYR A 181 9.47 -6.60 -6.76
CA TYR A 181 10.76 -5.99 -7.05
C TYR A 181 11.60 -5.75 -5.82
N LEU A 182 11.02 -5.34 -4.68
CA LEU A 182 11.78 -5.21 -3.44
C LEU A 182 12.00 -6.55 -2.75
N GLY A 183 11.07 -7.50 -2.91
CA GLY A 183 11.13 -8.84 -2.34
C GLY A 183 12.01 -9.84 -3.11
N TYR A 184 11.90 -9.86 -4.45
CA TYR A 184 12.60 -10.81 -5.32
C TYR A 184 13.71 -10.21 -6.18
N GLY A 185 13.70 -8.90 -6.44
CA GLY A 185 14.71 -8.22 -7.27
C GLY A 185 15.84 -7.59 -6.45
N ALA A 186 15.51 -6.64 -5.58
CA ALA A 186 16.46 -5.91 -4.74
C ALA A 186 16.80 -6.64 -3.43
N GLY A 187 15.90 -7.52 -2.96
CA GLY A 187 16.09 -8.32 -1.74
C GLY A 187 16.11 -7.51 -0.44
N VAL A 188 15.53 -6.31 -0.46
CA VAL A 188 15.42 -5.41 0.69
C VAL A 188 14.13 -5.64 1.49
N HIS A 189 13.12 -6.26 0.89
CA HIS A 189 11.93 -6.78 1.57
C HIS A 189 11.93 -8.32 1.57
N ALA A 190 11.07 -8.93 2.39
CA ALA A 190 10.85 -10.38 2.35
C ALA A 190 10.38 -10.83 0.96
N PRO A 191 10.81 -12.00 0.43
CA PRO A 191 11.68 -13.00 1.07
C PRO A 191 13.20 -12.70 0.97
N GLY A 192 13.59 -11.57 0.40
CA GLY A 192 14.99 -11.12 0.38
C GLY A 192 15.83 -11.71 -0.76
N ARG A 193 15.18 -12.13 -1.86
CA ARG A 193 15.83 -12.69 -3.05
C ARG A 193 16.34 -11.56 -3.95
N THR A 194 17.39 -11.84 -4.71
CA THR A 194 18.08 -10.86 -5.57
C THR A 194 18.21 -11.35 -7.01
N SER A 195 17.08 -11.61 -7.66
CA SER A 195 16.97 -12.20 -8.99
C SER A 195 15.96 -11.43 -9.85
N ALA A 196 16.46 -10.78 -10.90
CA ALA A 196 15.62 -10.05 -11.87
C ALA A 196 14.56 -10.97 -12.51
N ALA A 197 14.94 -12.19 -12.90
CA ALA A 197 14.02 -13.16 -13.47
C ALA A 197 12.88 -13.51 -12.50
N ASP A 198 13.20 -13.68 -11.22
CA ASP A 198 12.22 -14.01 -10.20
C ASP A 198 11.29 -12.84 -9.91
N ALA A 199 11.79 -11.60 -9.96
CA ALA A 199 10.95 -10.40 -9.84
C ALA A 199 9.89 -10.32 -10.94
N PHE A 200 10.26 -10.56 -12.21
CA PHE A 200 9.27 -10.57 -13.31
C PHE A 200 8.25 -11.72 -13.18
N ARG A 201 8.71 -12.93 -12.80
CA ARG A 201 7.81 -14.07 -12.52
C ARG A 201 6.85 -13.78 -11.39
N ALA A 202 7.35 -13.23 -10.28
CA ALA A 202 6.54 -12.85 -9.13
C ALA A 202 5.52 -11.77 -9.49
N ALA A 203 5.93 -10.73 -10.24
CA ALA A 203 5.03 -9.68 -10.70
C ALA A 203 3.88 -10.25 -11.55
N HIS A 204 4.19 -11.18 -12.47
CA HIS A 204 3.16 -11.84 -13.28
C HIS A 204 2.21 -12.70 -12.44
N HIS A 205 2.74 -13.55 -11.55
CA HIS A 205 1.89 -14.43 -10.74
C HIS A 205 1.09 -13.69 -9.68
N LEU A 206 1.56 -12.56 -9.16
CA LEU A 206 0.77 -11.65 -8.32
C LEU A 206 -0.43 -11.09 -9.10
N LEU A 207 -0.22 -10.63 -10.33
CA LEU A 207 -1.31 -10.19 -11.20
C LEU A 207 -2.29 -11.32 -11.54
N LEU A 208 -1.77 -12.53 -11.80
CA LEU A 208 -2.61 -13.69 -12.03
C LEU A 208 -3.43 -14.04 -10.78
N ALA A 209 -2.83 -13.96 -9.58
CA ALA A 209 -3.51 -14.13 -8.30
C ALA A 209 -4.64 -13.12 -8.12
N HIS A 210 -4.40 -11.85 -8.47
CA HIS A 210 -5.42 -10.81 -8.47
C HIS A 210 -6.64 -11.23 -9.30
N GLY A 211 -6.43 -11.59 -10.57
CA GLY A 211 -7.52 -11.97 -11.47
C GLY A 211 -8.27 -13.24 -11.03
N LEU A 212 -7.54 -14.26 -10.59
CA LEU A 212 -8.13 -15.51 -10.08
C LEU A 212 -8.95 -15.27 -8.81
N ALA A 213 -8.41 -14.49 -7.87
CA ALA A 213 -9.13 -14.11 -6.66
C ALA A 213 -10.36 -13.27 -7.02
N ALA A 214 -10.25 -12.30 -7.94
CA ALA A 214 -11.38 -11.49 -8.37
C ALA A 214 -12.54 -12.36 -8.88
N ARG A 215 -12.27 -13.31 -9.78
CA ARG A 215 -13.28 -14.28 -10.24
C ARG A 215 -13.89 -15.08 -9.09
N ARG A 216 -13.04 -15.60 -8.20
CA ARG A 216 -13.50 -16.39 -7.04
C ARG A 216 -14.42 -15.58 -6.12
N LEU A 217 -14.10 -14.31 -5.89
CA LEU A 217 -14.90 -13.38 -5.10
C LEU A 217 -16.23 -13.07 -5.80
N ARG A 218 -16.23 -12.80 -7.11
CA ARG A 218 -17.46 -12.59 -7.90
C ARG A 218 -18.39 -13.80 -7.88
N ASP A 219 -17.86 -15.00 -8.05
CA ASP A 219 -18.62 -16.25 -7.94
C ASP A 219 -19.24 -16.42 -6.54
N GLY A 220 -18.59 -15.86 -5.52
CA GLY A 220 -19.08 -15.79 -4.14
C GLY A 220 -20.09 -14.67 -3.88
N GLY A 221 -20.33 -13.77 -4.84
CA GLY A 221 -21.27 -12.63 -4.72
C GLY A 221 -20.64 -11.28 -4.37
N ALA A 222 -19.31 -11.15 -4.41
CA ALA A 222 -18.63 -9.89 -4.12
C ALA A 222 -19.07 -8.76 -5.07
N ARG A 223 -19.51 -7.63 -4.49
CA ARG A 223 -19.98 -6.47 -5.26
C ARG A 223 -18.89 -5.44 -5.55
N GLN A 224 -17.90 -5.30 -4.68
CA GLN A 224 -16.81 -4.32 -4.83
C GLN A 224 -15.45 -5.01 -4.72
N ILE A 225 -14.72 -5.06 -5.82
CA ILE A 225 -13.37 -5.59 -5.93
C ILE A 225 -12.41 -4.47 -6.28
N SER A 226 -11.30 -4.42 -5.57
CA SER A 226 -10.25 -3.43 -5.74
C SER A 226 -8.88 -4.11 -5.90
N LEU A 227 -7.96 -3.38 -6.54
CA LEU A 227 -6.53 -3.64 -6.54
C LEU A 227 -5.84 -2.35 -6.10
N THR A 228 -4.86 -2.45 -5.20
CA THR A 228 -4.08 -1.30 -4.76
C THR A 228 -2.69 -1.32 -5.37
N LEU A 229 -2.31 -0.24 -6.04
CA LEU A 229 -1.00 -0.08 -6.67
C LEU A 229 -0.24 1.09 -6.04
N ASN A 230 1.05 0.89 -5.76
CA ASN A 230 1.98 1.99 -5.53
C ASN A 230 2.31 2.64 -6.88
N LEU A 231 1.99 3.92 -7.02
CA LEU A 231 2.14 4.63 -8.28
C LEU A 231 2.83 5.96 -8.04
N ALA A 232 3.68 6.36 -8.97
CA ALA A 232 4.41 7.62 -8.90
C ALA A 232 4.53 8.27 -10.28
N PRO A 233 4.39 9.61 -10.38
CA PRO A 233 4.89 10.34 -11.52
C PRO A 233 6.38 10.09 -11.71
N ILE A 234 6.78 9.82 -12.95
CA ILE A 234 8.19 9.72 -13.32
C ILE A 234 8.62 11.04 -13.91
N VAL A 235 9.62 11.67 -13.28
CA VAL A 235 10.11 13.00 -13.65
C VAL A 235 11.49 12.87 -14.27
N ALA A 236 11.58 13.22 -15.56
CA ALA A 236 12.85 13.26 -16.27
C ALA A 236 13.73 14.42 -15.78
N GLY A 237 15.03 14.18 -15.63
CA GLY A 237 16.03 15.17 -15.21
C GLY A 237 16.36 16.22 -16.28
N GLY A 238 15.85 16.04 -17.50
CA GLY A 238 16.07 16.92 -18.65
C GLY A 238 15.03 16.71 -19.74
N THR A 239 15.15 17.46 -20.84
CA THR A 239 14.24 17.41 -22.00
C THR A 239 14.83 16.69 -23.21
N SER A 240 15.96 16.01 -23.04
CA SER A 240 16.61 15.26 -24.12
C SER A 240 15.84 13.98 -24.47
N GLU A 241 16.00 13.48 -25.69
CA GLU A 241 15.40 12.18 -26.07
C GLU A 241 15.85 11.02 -25.16
N PRO A 242 17.14 10.91 -24.76
CA PRO A 242 17.57 9.92 -23.78
C PRO A 242 16.86 10.05 -22.42
N ASP A 243 16.67 11.27 -21.91
CA ASP A 243 15.98 11.48 -20.63
C ASP A 243 14.49 11.09 -20.72
N ALA A 244 13.84 11.42 -21.83
CA ALA A 244 12.46 11.01 -22.10
C ALA A 244 12.33 9.47 -22.18
N ALA A 245 13.27 8.80 -22.85
CA ALA A 245 13.30 7.34 -22.95
C ALA A 245 13.54 6.67 -21.58
N ALA A 246 14.41 7.27 -20.74
CA ALA A 246 14.64 6.79 -19.37
C ALA A 246 13.36 6.92 -18.52
N ALA A 247 12.66 8.05 -18.61
CA ALA A 247 11.38 8.24 -17.92
C ALA A 247 10.30 7.28 -18.42
N ASP A 248 10.18 7.06 -19.72
CA ASP A 248 9.22 6.11 -20.30
C ASP A 248 9.47 4.67 -19.82
N LEU A 249 10.72 4.22 -19.79
CA LEU A 249 11.07 2.88 -19.33
C LEU A 249 10.74 2.68 -17.84
N ILE A 250 11.11 3.63 -16.98
CA ILE A 250 10.81 3.52 -15.55
C ILE A 250 9.31 3.65 -15.29
N ASP A 251 8.59 4.45 -16.05
CA ASP A 251 7.12 4.49 -16.00
C ASP A 251 6.50 3.15 -16.43
N ALA A 252 7.08 2.52 -17.45
CA ALA A 252 6.66 1.21 -17.91
C ALA A 252 6.81 0.16 -16.80
N MET A 253 7.94 0.19 -16.09
CA MET A 253 8.27 -0.80 -15.05
C MET A 253 7.54 -0.56 -13.72
N LEU A 254 7.42 0.70 -13.28
CA LEU A 254 6.77 1.03 -12.01
C LEU A 254 5.25 1.00 -12.13
N ASN A 255 4.72 1.67 -13.15
CA ASN A 255 3.29 1.97 -13.23
C ASN A 255 2.59 1.03 -14.24
N ARG A 256 2.99 1.09 -15.52
CA ARG A 256 2.23 0.44 -16.61
C ARG A 256 2.33 -1.08 -16.61
N GLN A 257 3.39 -1.65 -16.04
CA GLN A 257 3.51 -3.11 -15.86
C GLN A 257 2.35 -3.70 -15.06
N PHE A 258 1.69 -2.91 -14.22
CA PHE A 258 0.55 -3.34 -13.42
C PHE A 258 -0.75 -2.74 -13.93
N LEU A 259 -0.75 -1.48 -14.36
CA LEU A 259 -1.94 -0.82 -14.91
C LEU A 259 -2.40 -1.44 -16.23
N ASP A 260 -1.50 -1.64 -17.20
CA ASP A 260 -1.90 -2.09 -18.54
C ASP A 260 -2.46 -3.54 -18.52
N PRO A 261 -1.86 -4.51 -17.81
CA PRO A 261 -2.44 -5.86 -17.78
C PRO A 261 -3.82 -5.91 -17.13
N VAL A 262 -4.04 -5.15 -16.06
CA VAL A 262 -5.29 -5.16 -15.31
C VAL A 262 -6.39 -4.41 -16.04
N LEU A 263 -6.06 -3.27 -16.67
CA LEU A 263 -7.06 -2.36 -17.24
C LEU A 263 -7.18 -2.45 -18.77
N ARG A 264 -6.23 -3.10 -19.44
CA ARG A 264 -6.20 -3.26 -20.91
C ARG A 264 -5.96 -4.70 -21.36
N GLY A 265 -5.56 -5.60 -20.46
CA GLY A 265 -5.28 -7.00 -20.81
C GLY A 265 -4.01 -7.18 -21.64
N GLU A 266 -3.03 -6.28 -21.53
CA GLU A 266 -1.76 -6.36 -22.25
C GLU A 266 -0.59 -5.81 -21.44
N TYR A 267 0.63 -6.33 -21.69
CA TYR A 267 1.85 -5.73 -21.16
C TYR A 267 2.39 -4.70 -22.15
N ALA A 268 2.91 -3.58 -21.62
CA ALA A 268 3.66 -2.62 -22.42
C ALA A 268 4.92 -3.27 -23.04
N GLY A 269 5.20 -2.97 -24.31
CA GLY A 269 6.34 -3.51 -25.05
C GLY A 269 7.71 -3.39 -24.34
N PRO A 270 8.05 -2.24 -23.71
CA PRO A 270 9.29 -2.11 -22.94
C PRO A 270 9.40 -3.13 -21.79
N VAL A 271 8.29 -3.45 -21.10
CA VAL A 271 8.27 -4.43 -20.01
C VAL A 271 8.61 -5.82 -20.53
N LEU A 272 7.96 -6.26 -21.62
CA LEU A 272 8.22 -7.55 -22.25
C LEU A 272 9.67 -7.66 -22.74
N ALA A 273 10.20 -6.58 -23.32
CA ALA A 273 11.57 -6.53 -23.80
C ALA A 273 12.58 -6.69 -22.65
N VAL A 274 12.33 -6.08 -21.49
CA VAL A 274 13.18 -6.22 -20.30
C VAL A 274 13.05 -7.62 -19.70
N ALA A 275 11.83 -8.10 -19.47
CA ALA A 275 11.57 -9.41 -18.90
C ALA A 275 12.22 -10.53 -19.72
N SER A 276 12.09 -10.46 -21.06
CA SER A 276 12.70 -11.42 -21.99
C SER A 276 14.22 -11.49 -21.83
N ARG A 277 14.91 -10.35 -21.65
CA ARG A 277 16.37 -10.31 -21.44
C ARG A 277 16.82 -10.94 -20.11
N HIS A 278 16.01 -10.84 -19.06
CA HIS A 278 16.41 -11.28 -17.72
C HIS A 278 15.98 -12.71 -17.38
N GLY A 279 14.94 -13.25 -18.01
CA GLY A 279 14.45 -14.58 -17.64
C GLY A 279 13.49 -15.25 -18.63
N GLY A 280 13.36 -14.70 -19.85
CA GLY A 280 12.36 -15.15 -20.83
C GLY A 280 10.92 -14.82 -20.42
N LEU A 281 9.97 -15.28 -21.24
CA LEU A 281 8.53 -15.03 -21.05
C LEU A 281 7.72 -16.30 -20.76
N ASP A 282 8.38 -17.44 -20.52
CA ASP A 282 7.72 -18.75 -20.35
C ASP A 282 6.75 -18.82 -19.15
N HIS A 283 6.84 -17.87 -18.22
CA HIS A 283 5.93 -17.74 -17.09
C HIS A 283 4.58 -17.09 -17.44
N VAL A 284 4.49 -16.44 -18.61
CA VAL A 284 3.26 -15.83 -19.12
C VAL A 284 2.58 -16.84 -20.03
N HIS A 285 1.44 -17.38 -19.60
CA HIS A 285 0.64 -18.28 -20.42
C HIS A 285 -0.43 -17.50 -21.21
N GLY A 286 -0.85 -18.03 -22.37
CA GLY A 286 -1.69 -17.31 -23.33
C GLY A 286 -3.02 -16.79 -22.78
N ASP A 287 -3.63 -17.49 -21.82
CA ASP A 287 -4.93 -17.11 -21.24
C ASP A 287 -4.79 -16.19 -20.00
N ASP A 288 -3.58 -15.97 -19.50
CA ASP A 288 -3.35 -15.30 -18.21
C ASP A 288 -3.80 -13.85 -18.22
N LEU A 289 -3.53 -13.11 -19.30
CA LEU A 289 -3.90 -11.71 -19.39
C LEU A 289 -5.42 -11.48 -19.37
N ALA A 290 -6.20 -12.43 -19.90
CA ALA A 290 -7.66 -12.38 -19.81
C ALA A 290 -8.17 -12.67 -18.39
N VAL A 291 -7.41 -13.42 -17.59
CA VAL A 291 -7.68 -13.62 -16.15
C VAL A 291 -7.29 -12.37 -15.36
N ILE A 292 -6.10 -11.83 -15.63
CA ILE A 292 -5.56 -10.64 -14.96
C ILE A 292 -6.48 -9.42 -15.16
N ALA A 293 -7.07 -9.29 -16.35
CA ALA A 293 -7.98 -8.20 -16.70
C ALA A 293 -9.43 -8.39 -16.20
N GLU A 294 -9.66 -9.24 -15.19
CA GLU A 294 -10.97 -9.34 -14.56
C GLU A 294 -11.41 -7.96 -14.02
N PRO A 295 -12.64 -7.49 -14.31
CA PRO A 295 -13.03 -6.12 -13.98
C PRO A 295 -12.99 -5.81 -12.47
N ILE A 296 -12.30 -4.72 -12.13
CA ILE A 296 -12.31 -4.10 -10.80
C ILE A 296 -13.30 -2.94 -10.71
N ASP A 297 -13.85 -2.70 -9.53
CA ASP A 297 -14.80 -1.61 -9.25
C ASP A 297 -14.12 -0.33 -8.75
N SER A 298 -12.88 -0.44 -8.25
CA SER A 298 -12.06 0.72 -7.90
C SER A 298 -10.57 0.41 -7.96
N LEU A 299 -9.79 1.39 -8.38
CA LEU A 299 -8.33 1.34 -8.33
C LEU A 299 -7.86 2.06 -7.05
N GLY A 300 -7.23 1.30 -6.16
CA GLY A 300 -6.54 1.83 -4.99
C GLY A 300 -5.18 2.41 -5.37
N ILE A 301 -4.89 3.61 -4.89
CA ILE A 301 -3.64 4.33 -5.16
C ILE A 301 -2.90 4.53 -3.85
N ASN A 302 -1.67 4.02 -3.80
CA ASN A 302 -0.71 4.35 -2.77
C ASN A 302 0.29 5.32 -3.35
N TYR A 303 0.30 6.54 -2.83
CA TYR A 303 1.18 7.61 -3.29
C TYR A 303 1.93 8.24 -2.13
N TYR A 304 3.24 8.46 -2.31
CA TYR A 304 4.10 9.09 -1.31
C TYR A 304 4.99 10.19 -1.91
N ASN A 305 5.59 9.93 -3.08
CA ASN A 305 6.49 10.85 -3.77
C ASN A 305 6.66 10.47 -5.26
N PRO A 306 7.11 11.41 -6.11
CA PRO A 306 7.52 11.11 -7.49
C PRO A 306 8.87 10.37 -7.54
N THR A 307 9.16 9.76 -8.68
CA THR A 307 10.46 9.13 -8.99
C THR A 307 11.20 9.98 -10.02
N TYR A 308 12.38 10.47 -9.66
CA TYR A 308 13.24 11.25 -10.57
C TYR A 308 14.25 10.34 -11.27
N VAL A 309 14.43 10.54 -12.57
CA VAL A 309 15.35 9.75 -13.39
C VAL A 309 16.06 10.62 -14.41
N ALA A 310 17.28 10.24 -14.80
CA ALA A 310 18.01 10.89 -15.89
C ALA A 310 18.79 9.86 -16.71
N ALA A 311 18.98 10.13 -17.99
CA ALA A 311 19.87 9.33 -18.80
C ALA A 311 21.32 9.52 -18.32
N ALA A 312 21.98 8.42 -18.01
CA ALA A 312 23.34 8.39 -17.51
C ALA A 312 24.06 7.13 -18.03
N PRO A 313 24.51 7.13 -19.31
CA PRO A 313 25.18 5.99 -19.92
C PRO A 313 26.34 5.46 -19.06
N GLY A 314 26.40 4.14 -18.90
CA GLY A 314 27.40 3.46 -18.06
C GLY A 314 27.00 3.27 -16.60
N THR A 315 25.87 3.83 -16.15
CA THR A 315 25.31 3.55 -14.82
C THR A 315 24.78 2.11 -14.76
N PRO A 316 25.15 1.30 -13.75
CA PRO A 316 24.54 -0.02 -13.53
C PRO A 316 23.03 0.09 -13.28
N ALA A 317 22.27 -0.97 -13.61
CA ALA A 317 20.85 -0.99 -13.27
C ALA A 317 20.62 -0.87 -11.75
N ASN A 318 19.55 -0.20 -11.37
CA ASN A 318 19.07 -0.20 -10.00
C ASN A 318 18.47 -1.58 -9.69
N PRO A 319 18.85 -2.27 -8.60
CA PRO A 319 18.30 -3.59 -8.26
C PRO A 319 16.76 -3.63 -8.13
N ALA A 320 16.14 -2.51 -7.75
CA ALA A 320 14.67 -2.39 -7.70
C ALA A 320 14.03 -2.18 -9.08
N TYR A 321 14.84 -1.85 -10.10
CA TYR A 321 14.41 -1.66 -11.48
C TYR A 321 15.34 -2.45 -12.43
N PRO A 322 15.26 -3.79 -12.47
CA PRO A 322 16.06 -4.59 -13.38
C PRO A 322 15.85 -4.19 -14.85
N GLY A 323 16.92 -3.91 -15.59
CA GLY A 323 16.85 -3.40 -16.96
C GLY A 323 16.99 -1.88 -17.10
N SER A 324 17.25 -1.17 -15.99
CA SER A 324 17.50 0.27 -15.97
C SER A 324 18.97 0.64 -16.21
N GLU A 325 19.75 -0.19 -16.90
CA GLU A 325 21.14 0.16 -17.22
C GLU A 325 21.21 1.47 -18.00
N GLY A 326 22.13 2.35 -17.62
CA GLY A 326 22.26 3.68 -18.22
C GLY A 326 21.24 4.70 -17.71
N ILE A 327 20.49 4.41 -16.65
CA ILE A 327 19.56 5.35 -16.01
C ILE A 327 20.05 5.65 -14.59
N ALA A 328 20.22 6.93 -14.27
CA ALA A 328 20.46 7.40 -12.92
C ALA A 328 19.15 7.73 -12.22
N PHE A 329 19.12 7.51 -10.90
CA PHE A 329 18.06 7.94 -9.99
C PHE A 329 18.65 9.03 -9.08
N PRO A 330 18.52 10.32 -9.44
CA PRO A 330 19.11 11.40 -8.66
C PRO A 330 18.59 11.41 -7.22
N PRO A 331 19.42 11.83 -6.24
CA PRO A 331 18.98 11.93 -4.87
C PRO A 331 17.84 12.94 -4.74
N ALA A 332 16.91 12.66 -3.82
CA ALA A 332 15.81 13.55 -3.52
C ALA A 332 16.32 14.90 -2.97
N VAL A 333 15.62 15.98 -3.32
CA VAL A 333 15.93 17.34 -2.84
C VAL A 333 14.92 17.78 -1.78
N PRO A 334 15.33 18.48 -0.70
CA PRO A 334 14.41 18.96 0.34
C PRO A 334 13.27 19.84 -0.18
N PRO A 335 12.13 19.88 0.52
CA PRO A 335 11.86 19.23 1.82
C PRO A 335 11.66 17.71 1.72
N LEU A 336 12.21 16.97 2.70
CA LEU A 336 12.15 15.50 2.75
C LEU A 336 11.41 15.01 4.00
N THR A 337 10.76 13.86 3.89
CA THR A 337 10.26 13.09 5.04
C THR A 337 11.41 12.40 5.78
N ALA A 338 11.13 11.78 6.94
CA ALA A 338 12.12 10.94 7.64
C ALA A 338 12.52 9.68 6.85
N MET A 339 11.79 9.31 5.78
CA MET A 339 12.23 8.28 4.81
C MET A 339 13.28 8.80 3.82
N GLY A 340 13.54 10.11 3.80
CA GLY A 340 14.34 10.75 2.75
C GLY A 340 13.58 10.95 1.43
N TRP A 341 12.25 10.81 1.45
CA TRP A 341 11.41 10.98 0.26
C TRP A 341 11.03 12.45 0.07
N PRO A 342 11.02 12.98 -1.17
CA PRO A 342 10.68 14.37 -1.42
C PRO A 342 9.17 14.60 -1.22
N ILE A 343 8.83 15.73 -0.61
CA ILE A 343 7.44 16.12 -0.37
C ILE A 343 6.95 16.90 -1.59
N VAL A 344 6.17 16.25 -2.45
CA VAL A 344 5.66 16.84 -3.70
C VAL A 344 4.16 16.57 -3.84
N PRO A 345 3.29 17.43 -3.23
CA PRO A 345 1.85 17.24 -3.27
C PRO A 345 1.26 17.22 -4.69
N ASP A 346 1.73 18.12 -5.57
CA ASP A 346 1.24 18.22 -6.95
C ASP A 346 1.41 16.91 -7.74
N GLY A 347 2.41 16.10 -7.39
CA GLY A 347 2.59 14.78 -8.01
C GLY A 347 1.43 13.82 -7.76
N LEU A 348 0.72 13.93 -6.62
CA LEU A 348 -0.53 13.19 -6.39
C LEU A 348 -1.63 13.69 -7.34
N GLY A 349 -1.78 15.01 -7.44
CA GLY A 349 -2.79 15.62 -8.30
C GLY A 349 -2.59 15.24 -9.77
N ASP A 350 -1.37 15.36 -10.27
CA ASP A 350 -0.99 14.97 -11.64
C ASP A 350 -1.25 13.48 -11.90
N LEU A 351 -0.92 12.63 -10.94
CA LEU A 351 -1.17 11.19 -11.04
C LEU A 351 -2.67 10.88 -11.14
N LEU A 352 -3.50 11.49 -10.30
CA LEU A 352 -4.95 11.29 -10.30
C LEU A 352 -5.60 11.71 -11.61
N ILE A 353 -5.18 12.87 -12.15
CA ILE A 353 -5.64 13.37 -13.45
C ILE A 353 -5.20 12.41 -14.56
N ARG A 354 -3.93 11.99 -14.55
CA ARG A 354 -3.39 11.04 -15.53
C ARG A 354 -4.16 9.74 -15.53
N LEU A 355 -4.40 9.15 -14.36
CA LEU A 355 -5.11 7.86 -14.26
C LEU A 355 -6.54 7.97 -14.79
N SER A 356 -7.26 9.03 -14.45
CA SER A 356 -8.63 9.26 -14.94
C SER A 356 -8.69 9.49 -16.45
N ARG A 357 -7.63 10.07 -17.04
CA ARG A 357 -7.51 10.29 -18.48
C ARG A 357 -7.11 9.01 -19.24
N ASP A 358 -6.09 8.31 -18.76
CA ASP A 358 -5.45 7.20 -19.47
C ASP A 358 -6.18 5.87 -19.25
N TYR A 359 -6.90 5.74 -18.13
CA TYR A 359 -7.66 4.55 -17.73
C TYR A 359 -9.07 4.94 -17.23
N PRO A 360 -9.92 5.52 -18.09
CA PRO A 360 -11.24 5.98 -17.69
C PRO A 360 -12.19 4.82 -17.33
N GLY A 361 -13.17 5.10 -16.48
CA GLY A 361 -14.25 4.17 -16.14
C GLY A 361 -14.02 3.33 -14.89
N VAL A 362 -12.85 3.45 -14.25
CA VAL A 362 -12.58 2.85 -12.94
C VAL A 362 -12.39 3.97 -11.91
N PRO A 363 -13.28 4.09 -10.91
CA PRO A 363 -13.13 5.07 -9.83
C PRO A 363 -11.82 4.90 -9.04
N LEU A 364 -11.27 6.01 -8.57
CA LEU A 364 -10.01 6.06 -7.83
C LEU A 364 -10.27 6.20 -6.33
N VAL A 365 -9.49 5.51 -5.51
CA VAL A 365 -9.42 5.74 -4.06
C VAL A 365 -7.95 5.87 -3.69
N VAL A 366 -7.55 6.94 -3.01
CA VAL A 366 -6.23 6.99 -2.39
C VAL A 366 -6.28 6.07 -1.18
N THR A 367 -5.74 4.86 -1.32
CA THR A 367 -5.77 3.83 -0.28
C THR A 367 -4.65 3.96 0.73
N GLU A 368 -3.58 4.68 0.36
CA GLU A 368 -2.51 5.12 1.26
C GLU A 368 -1.92 6.45 0.77
N ASN A 369 -1.86 7.41 1.69
CA ASN A 369 -0.98 8.57 1.58
C ASN A 369 -0.64 9.07 2.99
N GLY A 370 0.62 9.44 3.22
CA GLY A 370 1.08 9.91 4.52
C GLY A 370 2.60 10.05 4.57
N ALA A 371 3.14 10.39 5.73
CA ALA A 371 4.56 10.68 5.85
C ALA A 371 5.15 10.28 7.20
N ALA A 372 6.38 9.77 7.14
CA ALA A 372 7.20 9.57 8.32
C ALA A 372 7.87 10.88 8.76
N PHE A 373 7.77 11.18 10.05
CA PHE A 373 8.54 12.23 10.72
C PHE A 373 9.10 11.71 12.05
N HIS A 374 10.04 12.46 12.62
CA HIS A 374 10.59 12.15 13.94
C HIS A 374 9.66 12.67 15.03
N ASP A 375 8.72 11.81 15.45
CA ASP A 375 7.74 12.16 16.47
C ASP A 375 8.21 11.73 17.87
N VAL A 376 8.08 12.64 18.83
CA VAL A 376 8.30 12.38 20.26
C VAL A 376 7.19 13.04 21.07
N PRO A 377 6.62 12.35 22.08
CA PRO A 377 5.75 13.01 23.05
C PRO A 377 6.51 14.10 23.81
N ASP A 378 5.88 15.25 24.01
CA ASP A 378 6.37 16.31 24.88
C ASP A 378 6.16 15.97 26.38
N ALA A 379 6.55 16.88 27.26
CA ALA A 379 6.44 16.70 28.71
C ALA A 379 4.99 16.49 29.20
N ASP A 380 4.01 16.95 28.42
CA ASP A 380 2.58 16.81 28.72
C ASP A 380 1.97 15.54 28.07
N GLY A 381 2.80 14.75 27.37
CA GLY A 381 2.38 13.54 26.68
C GLY A 381 1.71 13.80 25.32
N ARG A 382 1.79 15.02 24.78
CA ARG A 382 1.25 15.39 23.46
C ARG A 382 2.30 15.20 22.38
N VAL A 383 1.90 14.72 21.21
CA VAL A 383 2.79 14.55 20.06
C VAL A 383 2.48 15.61 19.01
N ARG A 384 3.34 16.65 18.96
CA ARG A 384 3.18 17.80 18.06
C ARG A 384 3.90 17.54 16.74
N ASP A 385 3.15 17.25 15.70
CA ASP A 385 3.65 16.79 14.41
C ASP A 385 3.18 17.68 13.25
N ASP A 386 3.40 18.99 13.37
CA ASP A 386 3.00 20.00 12.38
C ASP A 386 3.48 19.69 10.96
N ALA A 387 4.65 19.07 10.80
CA ALA A 387 5.16 18.65 9.50
C ALA A 387 4.28 17.59 8.82
N ARG A 388 3.65 16.70 9.60
CA ARG A 388 2.68 15.72 9.11
C ARG A 388 1.38 16.39 8.69
N ILE A 389 0.89 17.35 9.48
CA ILE A 389 -0.28 18.17 9.11
C ILE A 389 -0.01 18.89 7.78
N GLN A 390 1.14 19.55 7.63
CA GLN A 390 1.50 20.24 6.39
C GLN A 390 1.60 19.30 5.18
N TYR A 391 2.16 18.09 5.37
CA TYR A 391 2.18 17.07 4.33
C TYR A 391 0.76 16.69 3.89
N LEU A 392 -0.11 16.34 4.85
CA LEU A 392 -1.48 15.89 4.57
C LEU A 392 -2.33 17.02 3.94
N ASP A 393 -2.27 18.24 4.48
CA ASP A 393 -2.96 19.41 3.93
C ASP A 393 -2.58 19.65 2.46
N GLY A 394 -1.28 19.67 2.16
CA GLY A 394 -0.79 19.86 0.80
C GLY A 394 -1.32 18.80 -0.17
N HIS A 395 -1.25 17.52 0.21
CA HIS A 395 -1.69 16.41 -0.65
C HIS A 395 -3.22 16.40 -0.83
N LEU A 396 -3.99 16.71 0.21
CA LEU A 396 -5.44 16.84 0.11
C LEU A 396 -5.86 18.02 -0.77
N ARG A 397 -5.14 19.15 -0.74
CA ARG A 397 -5.36 20.26 -1.69
C ARG A 397 -5.07 19.85 -3.13
N ALA A 398 -3.98 19.12 -3.37
CA ALA A 398 -3.66 18.60 -4.70
C ALA A 398 -4.71 17.60 -5.20
N ALA A 399 -5.22 16.73 -4.31
CA ALA A 399 -6.31 15.81 -4.62
C ALA A 399 -7.63 16.55 -4.93
N HIS A 400 -7.93 17.62 -4.20
CA HIS A 400 -9.09 18.49 -4.47
C HIS A 400 -8.97 19.24 -5.80
N ALA A 401 -7.76 19.71 -6.14
CA ALA A 401 -7.49 20.31 -7.44
C ALA A 401 -7.69 19.29 -8.58
N ALA A 402 -7.26 18.04 -8.40
CA ALA A 402 -7.49 16.96 -9.36
C ALA A 402 -8.99 16.64 -9.53
N LEU A 403 -9.76 16.60 -8.45
CA LEU A 403 -11.23 16.49 -8.50
C LEU A 403 -11.84 17.61 -9.34
N THR A 404 -11.40 18.85 -9.11
CA THR A 404 -11.86 20.03 -9.87
C THR A 404 -11.48 19.94 -11.35
N ALA A 405 -10.36 19.29 -11.66
CA ALA A 405 -9.90 19.01 -13.02
C ALA A 405 -10.57 17.77 -13.67
N GLY A 406 -11.49 17.10 -12.98
CA GLY A 406 -12.27 15.99 -13.50
C GLY A 406 -11.75 14.59 -13.17
N ALA A 407 -10.82 14.45 -12.22
CA ALA A 407 -10.40 13.13 -11.74
C ALA A 407 -11.54 12.42 -10.99
N ASP A 408 -11.73 11.12 -11.22
CA ASP A 408 -12.80 10.33 -10.59
C ASP A 408 -12.39 9.80 -9.21
N LEU A 409 -11.98 10.69 -8.31
CA LEU A 409 -11.53 10.34 -6.96
C LEU A 409 -12.73 10.24 -5.99
N ARG A 410 -12.82 9.11 -5.26
CA ARG A 410 -13.95 8.81 -4.36
C ARG A 410 -13.59 8.75 -2.89
N GLY A 411 -12.31 8.66 -2.55
CA GLY A 411 -11.90 8.56 -1.15
C GLY A 411 -10.41 8.75 -0.91
N TYR A 412 -10.09 8.98 0.36
CA TYR A 412 -8.74 9.14 0.87
C TYR A 412 -8.58 8.44 2.22
N LEU A 413 -7.60 7.53 2.28
CA LEU A 413 -7.23 6.80 3.48
C LEU A 413 -5.81 7.19 3.90
N VAL A 414 -5.68 7.73 5.10
CA VAL A 414 -4.37 8.13 5.63
C VAL A 414 -3.53 6.90 5.99
N TRP A 415 -2.29 6.89 5.50
CA TRP A 415 -1.26 5.96 5.96
C TRP A 415 -0.43 6.62 7.07
N SER A 416 -0.58 6.23 8.32
CA SER A 416 -1.41 5.12 8.83
C SER A 416 -2.20 5.54 10.06
N LEU A 417 -3.13 4.69 10.50
CA LEU A 417 -3.80 4.92 11.78
C LEU A 417 -2.77 4.97 12.93
N LEU A 418 -1.95 3.93 13.04
CA LEU A 418 -1.00 3.74 14.14
C LEU A 418 0.43 3.79 13.62
N ASP A 419 1.34 4.38 14.41
CA ASP A 419 2.75 4.04 14.27
C ASP A 419 2.91 2.52 14.34
N ASN A 420 3.72 1.96 13.45
CA ASN A 420 3.75 0.52 13.24
C ASN A 420 5.17 0.04 12.86
N PHE A 421 5.31 -1.27 12.61
CA PHE A 421 6.55 -1.85 12.08
C PHE A 421 6.72 -1.46 10.60
N GLU A 422 7.60 -0.50 10.30
CA GLU A 422 7.89 -0.03 8.95
C GLU A 422 8.89 -0.96 8.24
N TRP A 423 8.48 -2.21 8.01
CA TRP A 423 9.18 -3.16 7.16
C TRP A 423 10.69 -3.28 7.48
N ALA A 424 11.57 -3.02 6.49
CA ALA A 424 13.02 -3.07 6.69
C ALA A 424 13.56 -1.99 7.64
N GLU A 425 12.81 -0.91 7.86
CA GLU A 425 13.17 0.20 8.76
C GLU A 425 12.75 -0.05 10.22
N GLY A 426 12.00 -1.13 10.49
CA GLY A 426 11.50 -1.47 11.81
C GLY A 426 10.69 -0.33 12.44
N TYR A 427 10.87 -0.06 13.74
CA TYR A 427 10.10 0.95 14.46
C TYR A 427 10.67 2.38 14.40
N GLY A 428 11.74 2.60 13.61
CA GLY A 428 12.43 3.88 13.54
C GLY A 428 11.70 4.96 12.73
N LYS A 429 10.76 4.54 11.88
CA LYS A 429 9.96 5.41 11.01
C LYS A 429 8.51 5.38 11.49
N ARG A 430 7.93 6.56 11.69
CA ARG A 430 6.63 6.73 12.32
C ARG A 430 5.67 7.40 11.36
N PHE A 431 4.76 6.63 10.76
CA PHE A 431 3.75 7.13 9.82
C PHE A 431 2.39 7.43 10.46
N GLY A 432 2.14 6.92 11.67
CA GLY A 432 0.82 6.96 12.28
C GLY A 432 0.33 8.37 12.53
N ILE A 433 -0.97 8.59 12.43
CA ILE A 433 -1.61 9.74 13.08
C ILE A 433 -1.80 9.51 14.58
N VAL A 434 -1.63 8.27 15.04
CA VAL A 434 -1.55 7.87 16.46
C VAL A 434 -0.15 7.37 16.76
N TYR A 435 0.48 7.96 17.76
CA TYR A 435 1.75 7.49 18.28
C TYR A 435 1.57 6.21 19.10
N ILE A 436 2.43 5.23 18.85
CA ILE A 436 2.55 4.02 19.67
C ILE A 436 3.85 4.09 20.47
N ASP A 437 3.72 4.05 21.79
CA ASP A 437 4.84 3.71 22.66
C ASP A 437 4.97 2.18 22.68
N TYR A 438 5.97 1.65 21.98
CA TYR A 438 6.16 0.21 21.87
C TYR A 438 6.59 -0.46 23.20
N THR A 439 6.99 0.32 24.21
CA THR A 439 7.44 -0.20 25.51
C THR A 439 6.28 -0.57 26.43
N ASP A 440 5.20 0.21 26.43
CA ASP A 440 4.01 0.01 27.26
C ASP A 440 2.72 -0.17 26.45
N GLN A 441 2.81 -0.12 25.12
CA GLN A 441 1.71 -0.23 24.16
C GLN A 441 0.69 0.90 24.24
N ARG A 442 1.04 2.06 24.81
CA ARG A 442 0.14 3.21 24.89
C ARG A 442 -0.07 3.84 23.51
N ARG A 443 -1.33 4.16 23.21
CA ARG A 443 -1.77 4.93 22.03
C ARG A 443 -1.91 6.40 22.43
N LEU A 444 -1.26 7.30 21.69
CA LEU A 444 -1.37 8.75 21.88
C LEU A 444 -1.77 9.39 20.54
N PRO A 445 -3.02 9.84 20.35
CA PRO A 445 -3.40 10.62 19.17
C PRO A 445 -2.47 11.82 19.00
N LYS A 446 -1.88 11.97 17.80
CA LYS A 446 -1.02 13.11 17.48
C LYS A 446 -1.86 14.33 17.11
N ASP A 447 -1.23 15.48 16.97
CA ASP A 447 -1.91 16.69 16.50
C ASP A 447 -2.49 16.46 15.09
N SER A 448 -1.82 15.67 14.25
CA SER A 448 -2.36 15.24 12.95
C SER A 448 -3.65 14.41 13.04
N ALA A 449 -3.85 13.60 14.09
CA ALA A 449 -5.10 12.86 14.27
C ALA A 449 -6.26 13.80 14.57
N HIS A 450 -6.05 14.76 15.47
CA HIS A 450 -7.07 15.76 15.78
C HIS A 450 -7.37 16.66 14.58
N TRP A 451 -6.34 17.07 13.84
CA TRP A 451 -6.50 17.82 12.60
C TRP A 451 -7.29 17.02 11.55
N PHE A 452 -6.94 15.73 11.34
CA PHE A 452 -7.62 14.90 10.35
C PHE A 452 -9.08 14.61 10.75
N ARG A 453 -9.38 14.38 12.03
CA ARG A 453 -10.77 14.32 12.54
C ARG A 453 -11.57 15.54 12.11
N ASP A 454 -11.00 16.74 12.26
CA ASP A 454 -11.67 17.98 11.89
C ASP A 454 -11.89 18.07 10.37
N VAL A 455 -10.92 17.61 9.56
CA VAL A 455 -11.09 17.50 8.10
C VAL A 455 -12.25 16.59 7.73
N VAL A 456 -12.34 15.41 8.36
CA VAL A 456 -13.41 14.43 8.12
C VAL A 456 -14.77 14.99 8.52
N ALA A 457 -14.88 15.59 9.72
CA ALA A 457 -16.12 16.18 10.22
C ALA A 457 -16.66 17.29 9.30
N ARG A 458 -15.77 18.06 8.67
CA ARG A 458 -16.11 19.14 7.74
C ARG A 458 -16.32 18.67 6.30
N ASN A 459 -15.90 17.44 5.99
CA ASN A 459 -15.71 16.95 4.63
C ASN A 459 -14.85 17.92 3.78
N GLY A 460 -13.76 18.45 4.35
CA GLY A 460 -13.09 19.63 3.78
C GLY A 460 -11.87 20.17 4.53
N LEU A 461 -11.14 21.08 3.87
CA LEU A 461 -9.99 21.82 4.42
C LEU A 461 -10.35 23.29 4.68
N GLY A 462 -9.71 23.92 5.66
CA GLY A 462 -9.98 25.32 6.04
C GLY A 462 -11.34 25.53 6.73
N GLY A 463 -11.61 26.77 7.18
CA GLY A 463 -12.85 27.14 7.90
C GLY A 463 -12.90 26.77 9.39
N GLU A 464 -13.86 27.35 10.12
CA GLU A 464 -14.18 26.93 11.50
C GLU A 464 -15.03 25.63 11.48
N PRO A 465 -14.93 24.75 12.50
CA PRO A 465 -15.81 23.60 12.60
C PRO A 465 -17.28 24.04 12.65
N ALA A 466 -18.13 23.36 11.88
CA ALA A 466 -19.58 23.61 11.82
C ALA A 466 -20.31 23.20 13.10
#